data_AF-A0A3B6NLC0-F1
#
_entry.id   AF-A0A3B6NLC0-F1
#
_cell.length_a   1.000
_cell.length_b   1.000
_cell.length_c   1.000
_cell.angle_alpha   90.00
_cell.angle_beta   90.00
_cell.angle_gamma   90.00
#
_symmetry.space_group_name_H-M   'P 1'
#
loop_
_entity.id
_entity.type
_entity.pdbx_description
1 polymer ?
#
loop_
_entity_poly.entity_id
_entity_poly.type
_entity_poly.pdbx_seq_one_letter_code
_entity_poly.pdbx_strand_id
1 'polypeptide(L)'
;MMDPRWRPTVNEREFIEQALQSDLRVDGRRPFDFRKLKIAFGREDGSAEVELGETRVMGYVTAQLVQPYKDRPNEGTLAIFTEFSPMADPAFEPGRPGEAAIELGRVIDRGLRESRAVDMESLCVVAGKHVWSVRVDLHILDNEGNLIDAANIAALAALSTFRRPECTVGGDDGQQVTVHDSEVRDPLPLTIHHLPIAVTFAYFGDGNIMVIDPTYKEEAVMGGRMTATINSNGDVCAIQKAGGEGVMSSVIMQCLRIASVKAADITSKIKREVDDYTTEKALQKVKRTPALVAKKVNVPDVTMEESTHSALENQASKAPNDGQQIIKDPPAIPNDGKHEDTKPMLTESNPEVKSVLNSGTAGESDEVKESRSPKSLIDAVKPKHRRKKKQHGNS
;
A
#
# COMPACT_ATOMS: atom_id res chain seq x y z
N MET A 1 7.00 13.80 -16.91
CA MET A 1 8.37 13.94 -17.47
C MET A 1 8.46 12.96 -18.63
N MET A 2 8.19 13.41 -19.86
CA MET A 2 7.74 12.52 -20.93
C MET A 2 8.86 11.74 -21.62
N ASP A 3 8.58 10.48 -21.92
CA ASP A 3 9.34 9.64 -22.86
C ASP A 3 9.39 10.29 -24.27
N PRO A 4 10.53 10.22 -25.00
CA PRO A 4 10.57 10.55 -26.41
C PRO A 4 9.79 9.61 -27.35
N ARG A 5 9.45 8.36 -26.97
CA ARG A 5 8.84 7.37 -27.89
C ARG A 5 7.32 7.45 -27.94
N TRP A 6 6.64 7.59 -26.80
CA TRP A 6 5.19 7.82 -26.76
C TRP A 6 4.85 9.22 -26.27
N ARG A 7 4.08 9.96 -27.08
CA ARG A 7 3.55 11.28 -26.73
C ARG A 7 2.08 11.37 -27.15
N PRO A 8 1.18 11.86 -26.29
CA PRO A 8 -0.21 12.10 -26.67
C PRO A 8 -0.26 13.13 -27.79
N THR A 9 -1.23 12.98 -28.69
CA THR A 9 -1.49 13.99 -29.73
C THR A 9 -1.98 15.29 -29.09
N VAL A 10 -1.82 16.42 -29.79
CA VAL A 10 -2.31 17.73 -29.31
C VAL A 10 -3.81 17.66 -29.00
N ASN A 11 -4.59 17.02 -29.90
CA ASN A 11 -6.02 16.83 -29.73
C ASN A 11 -6.37 16.00 -28.49
N GLU A 12 -5.65 14.91 -28.21
CA GLU A 12 -5.86 14.11 -26.98
C GLU A 12 -5.50 14.91 -25.73
N ARG A 13 -4.43 15.71 -25.79
CA ARG A 13 -3.99 16.55 -24.68
C ARG A 13 -5.06 17.60 -24.33
N GLU A 14 -5.51 18.35 -25.34
CA GLU A 14 -6.55 19.36 -25.20
C GLU A 14 -7.89 18.74 -24.77
N PHE A 15 -8.23 17.55 -25.28
CA PHE A 15 -9.43 16.82 -24.86
C PHE A 15 -9.39 16.41 -23.38
N ILE A 16 -8.26 15.89 -22.89
CA ILE A 16 -8.08 15.54 -21.47
C ILE A 16 -8.16 16.80 -20.60
N GLU A 17 -7.48 17.89 -20.98
CA GLU A 17 -7.53 19.17 -20.26
C GLU A 17 -8.97 19.74 -20.19
N GLN A 18 -9.73 19.72 -21.30
CA GLN A 18 -11.11 20.21 -21.37
C GLN A 18 -12.11 19.31 -20.60
N ALA A 19 -11.91 17.98 -20.63
CA ALA A 19 -12.73 17.05 -19.86
C ALA A 19 -12.54 17.28 -18.35
N LEU A 20 -11.29 17.43 -17.90
CA LEU A 20 -10.96 17.70 -16.51
C LEU A 20 -11.45 19.09 -16.04
N GLN A 21 -11.45 20.11 -16.90
CA GLN A 21 -12.11 21.40 -16.63
C GLN A 21 -13.63 21.27 -16.43
N SER A 22 -14.24 20.23 -16.99
CA SER A 22 -15.68 19.92 -16.89
C SER A 22 -16.00 18.94 -15.75
N ASP A 23 -15.04 18.64 -14.86
CA ASP A 23 -15.13 17.64 -13.78
C ASP A 23 -15.38 16.19 -14.28
N LEU A 24 -14.96 15.89 -15.51
CA LEU A 24 -15.11 14.58 -16.16
C LEU A 24 -13.75 13.92 -16.42
N ARG A 25 -13.63 12.63 -16.09
CA ARG A 25 -12.47 11.79 -16.47
C ARG A 25 -12.81 10.92 -17.67
N VAL A 26 -11.77 10.55 -18.43
CA VAL A 26 -11.88 9.72 -19.64
C VAL A 26 -12.46 8.33 -19.35
N ASP A 27 -12.26 7.82 -18.12
CA ASP A 27 -12.77 6.53 -17.63
C ASP A 27 -14.11 6.63 -16.88
N GLY A 28 -14.71 7.82 -16.79
CA GLY A 28 -15.97 8.06 -16.09
C GLY A 28 -15.88 8.08 -14.56
N ARG A 29 -14.68 8.01 -13.95
CA ARG A 29 -14.51 8.21 -12.50
C ARG A 29 -14.62 9.69 -12.11
N ARG A 30 -14.87 9.93 -10.81
CA ARG A 30 -14.70 11.26 -10.20
C ARG A 30 -13.21 11.57 -9.99
N PRO A 31 -12.82 12.86 -9.84
CA PRO A 31 -11.41 13.23 -9.63
C PRO A 31 -10.75 12.56 -8.41
N PHE A 32 -11.53 12.30 -7.36
CA PHE A 32 -11.02 11.80 -6.08
C PHE A 32 -11.20 10.28 -5.88
N ASP A 33 -11.57 9.53 -6.92
CA ASP A 33 -11.83 8.09 -6.81
C ASP A 33 -10.74 7.24 -7.45
N PHE A 34 -10.18 6.31 -6.66
CA PHE A 34 -9.21 5.30 -7.09
C PHE A 34 -9.83 4.27 -8.03
N ARG A 35 -8.99 3.66 -8.89
CA ARG A 35 -9.33 2.43 -9.63
C ARG A 35 -9.68 1.29 -8.69
N LYS A 36 -10.31 0.25 -9.25
CA LYS A 36 -10.59 -0.99 -8.53
C LYS A 36 -9.26 -1.67 -8.15
N LEU A 37 -8.90 -1.56 -6.88
CA LEU A 37 -7.83 -2.32 -6.26
C LEU A 37 -8.25 -3.79 -6.10
N LYS A 38 -7.39 -4.71 -6.52
CA LYS A 38 -7.40 -6.12 -6.13
C LYS A 38 -6.01 -6.49 -5.61
N ILE A 39 -5.96 -7.37 -4.61
CA ILE A 39 -4.73 -7.92 -4.05
C ILE A 39 -4.86 -9.43 -4.16
N ALA A 40 -3.91 -10.08 -4.80
CA ALA A 40 -3.81 -11.53 -4.88
C ALA A 40 -2.50 -11.96 -4.22
N PHE A 41 -2.54 -12.98 -3.37
CA PHE A 41 -1.35 -13.51 -2.72
C PHE A 41 -0.87 -14.76 -3.44
N GLY A 42 0.45 -14.92 -3.54
CA GLY A 42 1.02 -16.12 -4.11
C GLY A 42 1.01 -17.31 -3.14
N ARG A 43 1.55 -18.43 -3.61
CA ARG A 43 1.64 -19.68 -2.83
C ARG A 43 2.66 -19.57 -1.68
N GLU A 44 3.70 -18.77 -1.88
CA GLU A 44 4.81 -18.57 -0.95
C GLU A 44 4.56 -17.34 -0.08
N ASP A 45 4.94 -17.40 1.20
CA ASP A 45 4.77 -16.28 2.14
C ASP A 45 5.57 -15.07 1.68
N GLY A 46 4.94 -13.89 1.68
CA GLY A 46 5.57 -12.65 1.22
C GLY A 46 5.60 -12.46 -0.28
N SER A 47 4.75 -13.17 -1.03
CA SER A 47 4.45 -12.87 -2.43
C SER A 47 3.05 -12.25 -2.55
N ALA A 48 2.96 -11.06 -3.17
CA ALA A 48 1.69 -10.36 -3.40
C ALA A 48 1.68 -9.67 -4.77
N GLU A 49 0.66 -9.96 -5.58
CA GLU A 49 0.35 -9.27 -6.83
C GLU A 49 -0.78 -8.27 -6.58
N VAL A 50 -0.56 -7.01 -6.98
CA VAL A 50 -1.52 -5.93 -6.83
C VAL A 50 -1.92 -5.41 -8.19
N GLU A 51 -3.23 -5.39 -8.43
CA GLU A 51 -3.85 -4.84 -9.63
C GLU A 51 -4.64 -3.59 -9.26
N LEU A 52 -4.22 -2.43 -9.79
CA LEU A 52 -4.88 -1.14 -9.62
C LEU A 52 -5.54 -0.74 -10.95
N GLY A 53 -6.72 -1.32 -11.21
CA GLY A 53 -7.35 -1.27 -12.52
C GLY A 53 -6.64 -2.17 -13.51
N GLU A 54 -5.74 -1.60 -14.32
CA GLU A 54 -4.92 -2.32 -15.31
C GLU A 54 -3.42 -2.32 -14.92
N THR A 55 -2.96 -1.36 -14.10
CA THR A 55 -1.60 -1.33 -13.57
C THR A 55 -1.35 -2.53 -12.65
N ARG A 56 -0.29 -3.31 -12.91
CA ARG A 56 0.05 -4.53 -12.15
C ARG A 56 1.48 -4.51 -11.61
N VAL A 57 1.61 -4.76 -10.32
CA VAL A 57 2.90 -4.85 -9.62
C VAL A 57 2.93 -6.10 -8.75
N MET A 58 4.00 -6.88 -8.87
CA MET A 58 4.27 -8.04 -8.01
C MET A 58 5.35 -7.67 -6.99
N GLY A 59 5.02 -7.76 -5.71
CA GLY A 59 5.95 -7.64 -4.60
C GLY A 59 6.37 -9.00 -4.07
N TYR A 60 7.67 -9.17 -3.84
CA TYR A 60 8.27 -10.35 -3.25
C TYR A 60 9.18 -9.96 -2.08
N VAL A 61 9.11 -10.68 -0.95
CA VAL A 61 9.92 -10.42 0.23
C VAL A 61 10.83 -11.61 0.52
N THR A 62 12.11 -11.33 0.71
CA THR A 62 13.11 -12.30 1.16
C THR A 62 13.78 -11.82 2.45
N ALA A 63 14.29 -12.76 3.24
CA ALA A 63 15.13 -12.44 4.40
C ALA A 63 16.36 -13.34 4.46
N GLN A 64 17.49 -12.75 4.78
CA GLN A 64 18.78 -13.43 4.93
C GLN A 64 19.49 -12.96 6.21
N LEU A 65 20.28 -13.84 6.83
CA LEU A 65 21.03 -13.51 8.04
C LEU A 65 22.37 -12.85 7.65
N VAL A 66 22.57 -11.59 8.04
CA VAL A 66 23.72 -10.77 7.64
C VAL A 66 24.35 -10.10 8.87
N GLN A 67 25.61 -9.68 8.79
CA GLN A 67 26.21 -8.86 9.83
C GLN A 67 25.62 -7.43 9.79
N PRO A 68 25.18 -6.86 10.93
CA PRO A 68 24.64 -5.50 10.97
C PRO A 68 25.69 -4.44 10.63
N TYR A 69 25.23 -3.24 10.26
CA TYR A 69 26.11 -2.09 10.12
C TYR A 69 26.76 -1.72 11.46
N LYS A 70 28.02 -1.29 11.41
CA LYS A 70 28.79 -0.92 12.62
C LYS A 70 28.15 0.21 13.43
N ASP A 71 27.44 1.11 12.76
CA ASP A 71 26.76 2.25 13.39
C ASP A 71 25.45 1.84 14.10
N ARG A 72 24.88 0.68 13.74
CA ARG A 72 23.60 0.16 14.24
C ARG A 72 23.66 -1.37 14.47
N PRO A 73 24.41 -1.83 15.49
CA PRO A 73 24.63 -3.26 15.73
C PRO A 73 23.39 -4.02 16.23
N ASN A 74 22.34 -3.31 16.68
CA ASN A 74 21.13 -3.87 17.30
C ASN A 74 19.90 -3.81 16.37
N GLU A 75 20.06 -3.33 15.14
CA GLU A 75 18.97 -3.13 14.19
C GLU A 75 19.21 -4.02 12.95
N GLY A 76 18.16 -4.68 12.47
CA GLY A 76 18.12 -5.30 11.16
C GLY A 76 18.08 -4.28 10.03
N THR A 77 18.11 -4.76 8.79
CA THR A 77 18.12 -3.89 7.61
C THR A 77 16.96 -4.21 6.69
N LEU A 78 16.10 -3.24 6.41
CA LEU A 78 15.18 -3.29 5.27
C LEU A 78 15.85 -2.66 4.03
N ALA A 79 15.67 -3.26 2.85
CA ALA A 79 16.03 -2.68 1.56
C ALA A 79 14.94 -2.93 0.53
N ILE A 80 14.63 -1.93 -0.29
CA ILE A 80 13.61 -2.02 -1.36
C ILE A 80 14.29 -1.85 -2.71
N PHE A 81 13.98 -2.75 -3.64
CA PHE A 81 14.42 -2.72 -5.02
C PHE A 81 13.21 -2.72 -5.94
N THR A 82 13.30 -1.95 -7.02
CA THR A 82 12.23 -1.83 -8.02
C THR A 82 12.80 -2.20 -9.38
N GLU A 83 12.28 -3.28 -9.97
CA GLU A 83 12.68 -3.75 -11.29
C GLU A 83 11.61 -3.40 -12.32
N PHE A 84 12.03 -2.63 -13.32
CA PHE A 84 11.18 -2.18 -14.41
C PHE A 84 11.36 -3.15 -15.57
N SER A 85 10.34 -3.97 -15.82
CA SER A 85 10.35 -4.93 -16.93
C SER A 85 9.94 -4.25 -18.24
N PRO A 86 10.62 -4.49 -19.38
CA PRO A 86 10.13 -4.07 -20.70
C PRO A 86 8.77 -4.68 -21.09
N MET A 87 8.28 -5.65 -20.32
CA MET A 87 6.91 -6.18 -20.41
C MET A 87 5.85 -5.16 -19.99
N ALA A 88 6.17 -4.29 -19.02
CA ALA A 88 5.23 -3.33 -18.45
C ALA A 88 5.11 -2.06 -19.29
N ASP A 89 6.21 -1.62 -19.90
CA ASP A 89 6.26 -0.46 -20.78
C ASP A 89 7.43 -0.60 -21.77
N PRO A 90 7.24 -0.45 -23.09
CA PRO A 90 8.33 -0.40 -24.07
C PRO A 90 9.34 0.74 -23.86
N ALA A 91 9.03 1.73 -23.02
CA ALA A 91 9.97 2.76 -22.57
C ALA A 91 11.01 2.22 -21.57
N PHE A 92 10.74 1.10 -20.89
CA PHE A 92 11.61 0.56 -19.86
C PHE A 92 12.75 -0.25 -20.47
N GLU A 93 13.99 0.23 -20.30
CA GLU A 93 15.19 -0.46 -20.77
C GLU A 93 15.70 -1.45 -19.71
N PRO A 94 15.97 -2.72 -20.07
CA PRO A 94 16.44 -3.70 -19.11
C PRO A 94 17.90 -3.42 -18.72
N GLY A 95 18.21 -3.52 -17.42
CA GLY A 95 19.56 -3.35 -16.89
C GLY A 95 19.69 -2.14 -15.98
N ARG A 96 20.13 -0.99 -16.50
CA ARG A 96 20.36 0.20 -15.65
C ARG A 96 19.02 0.81 -15.23
N PRO A 97 18.72 0.96 -13.93
CA PRO A 97 17.46 1.56 -13.50
C PRO A 97 17.35 3.00 -14.01
N GLY A 98 16.25 3.29 -14.71
CA GLY A 98 15.91 4.63 -15.18
C GLY A 98 15.55 5.58 -14.02
N GLU A 99 15.38 6.86 -14.33
CA GLU A 99 15.06 7.88 -13.33
C GLU A 99 13.75 7.59 -12.59
N ALA A 100 12.71 7.15 -13.30
CA ALA A 100 11.42 6.74 -12.71
C ALA A 100 11.55 5.56 -11.73
N ALA A 101 12.45 4.60 -12.02
CA ALA A 101 12.71 3.48 -11.12
C ALA A 101 13.45 3.92 -9.84
N ILE A 102 14.45 4.78 -10.01
CA ILE A 102 15.20 5.37 -8.88
C ILE A 102 14.28 6.24 -8.01
N GLU A 103 13.35 6.98 -8.61
CA GLU A 103 12.34 7.76 -7.90
C GLU A 103 11.38 6.84 -7.13
N LEU A 104 10.79 5.85 -7.80
CA LEU A 104 9.85 4.89 -7.20
C LEU A 104 10.44 4.21 -5.97
N GLY A 105 11.61 3.59 -6.12
CA GLY A 105 12.30 2.90 -5.03
C GLY A 105 12.63 3.84 -3.87
N ARG A 106 13.02 5.09 -4.14
CA ARG A 106 13.32 6.09 -3.10
C ARG A 106 12.07 6.61 -2.38
N VAL A 107 10.95 6.79 -3.07
CA VAL A 107 9.69 7.23 -2.44
C VAL A 107 9.16 6.13 -1.52
N ILE A 108 9.22 4.87 -1.95
CA ILE A 108 8.78 3.72 -1.15
C ILE A 108 9.74 3.47 0.02
N ASP A 109 11.07 3.51 -0.20
CA ASP A 109 12.06 3.38 0.89
C ASP A 109 11.87 4.48 1.95
N ARG A 110 11.69 5.74 1.52
CA ARG A 110 11.38 6.83 2.44
C ARG A 110 10.11 6.55 3.23
N GLY A 111 9.02 6.21 2.54
CA GLY A 111 7.72 5.95 3.15
C GLY A 111 7.72 4.82 4.17
N LEU A 112 8.47 3.74 3.94
CA LEU A 112 8.57 2.59 4.85
C LEU A 112 9.61 2.77 5.96
N ARG A 113 10.75 3.41 5.66
CA ARG A 113 11.88 3.57 6.59
C ARG A 113 11.71 4.74 7.54
N GLU A 114 11.34 5.93 7.04
CA GLU A 114 11.18 7.12 7.89
C GLU A 114 9.99 6.98 8.82
N SER A 115 8.93 6.28 8.38
CA SER A 115 7.78 5.95 9.23
C SER A 115 8.07 4.88 10.28
N ARG A 116 9.15 4.08 10.14
CA ARG A 116 9.41 2.88 10.97
C ARG A 116 8.28 1.86 10.94
N ALA A 117 7.71 1.60 9.75
CA ALA A 117 6.59 0.66 9.60
C ALA A 117 6.92 -0.77 10.06
N VAL A 118 8.16 -1.22 9.86
CA VAL A 118 8.67 -2.53 10.30
C VAL A 118 9.62 -2.33 11.48
N ASP A 119 9.47 -3.15 12.52
CA ASP A 119 10.33 -3.16 13.69
C ASP A 119 11.72 -3.76 13.35
N MET A 120 12.73 -2.90 13.18
CA MET A 120 14.10 -3.31 12.90
C MET A 120 14.81 -3.91 14.12
N GLU A 121 14.36 -3.64 15.35
CA GLU A 121 14.98 -4.18 16.56
C GLU A 121 14.58 -5.66 16.73
N SER A 122 13.32 -6.01 16.39
CA SER A 122 12.83 -7.41 16.35
C SER A 122 13.57 -8.32 15.35
N LEU A 123 14.29 -7.72 14.39
CA LEU A 123 15.11 -8.42 13.40
C LEU A 123 16.52 -8.77 13.91
N CYS A 124 16.95 -8.24 15.06
CA CYS A 124 18.24 -8.58 15.64
C CYS A 124 18.21 -9.97 16.30
N VAL A 125 19.22 -10.81 16.00
CA VAL A 125 19.37 -12.15 16.61
C VAL A 125 20.52 -12.16 17.61
N VAL A 126 21.69 -11.69 17.19
CA VAL A 126 22.88 -11.50 18.05
C VAL A 126 23.49 -10.15 17.70
N ALA A 127 23.42 -9.20 18.64
CA ALA A 127 23.90 -7.83 18.47
C ALA A 127 25.35 -7.79 17.94
N GLY A 128 25.58 -7.01 16.88
CA GLY A 128 26.88 -6.84 16.23
C GLY A 128 27.38 -8.03 15.39
N LYS A 129 26.70 -9.19 15.42
CA LYS A 129 27.08 -10.40 14.67
C LYS A 129 26.07 -10.81 13.61
N HIS A 130 24.81 -10.97 13.98
CA HIS A 130 23.77 -11.56 13.15
C HIS A 130 22.44 -10.83 13.32
N VAL A 131 21.97 -10.22 12.24
CA VAL A 131 20.63 -9.61 12.12
C VAL A 131 19.96 -10.07 10.84
N TRP A 132 18.64 -10.03 10.81
CA TRP A 132 17.88 -10.27 9.59
C TRP A 132 17.94 -9.05 8.68
N SER A 133 18.38 -9.28 7.45
CA SER A 133 18.29 -8.35 6.33
C SER A 133 17.08 -8.74 5.48
N VAL A 134 16.03 -7.92 5.55
CA VAL A 134 14.80 -8.08 4.77
C VAL A 134 14.93 -7.28 3.47
N ARG A 135 14.69 -7.95 2.35
CA ARG A 135 14.71 -7.38 1.01
C ARG A 135 13.31 -7.47 0.40
N VAL A 136 12.81 -6.35 -0.10
CA VAL A 136 11.54 -6.25 -0.84
C VAL A 136 11.88 -5.98 -2.30
N ASP A 137 11.52 -6.89 -3.18
CA ASP A 137 11.66 -6.76 -4.62
C ASP A 137 10.29 -6.47 -5.23
N LEU A 138 10.21 -5.38 -6.00
CA LEU A 138 8.99 -4.91 -6.65
C LEU A 138 9.17 -4.99 -8.16
N HIS A 139 8.54 -5.99 -8.79
CA HIS A 139 8.56 -6.18 -10.23
C HIS A 139 7.31 -5.56 -10.84
N ILE A 140 7.49 -4.59 -11.74
CA ILE A 140 6.37 -4.00 -12.47
C ILE A 140 6.04 -4.91 -13.66
N LEU A 141 4.76 -5.32 -13.75
CA LEU A 141 4.25 -6.22 -14.79
C LEU A 141 3.50 -5.46 -15.88
N ASP A 142 2.75 -4.43 -15.51
CA ASP A 142 1.94 -3.60 -16.42
C ASP A 142 1.87 -2.14 -15.92
N ASN A 143 1.99 -1.16 -16.82
CA ASN A 143 2.09 0.27 -16.49
C ASN A 143 0.97 1.10 -17.14
N GLU A 144 -0.21 1.16 -16.51
CA GLU A 144 -1.30 2.06 -16.91
C GLU A 144 -1.40 3.29 -15.97
N GLY A 145 -0.26 3.77 -15.46
CA GLY A 145 -0.15 4.95 -14.59
C GLY A 145 -0.32 4.68 -13.08
N ASN A 146 0.12 5.63 -12.25
CA ASN A 146 0.15 5.58 -10.78
C ASN A 146 0.91 4.38 -10.19
N LEU A 147 2.11 4.12 -10.70
CA LEU A 147 2.99 3.06 -10.20
C LEU A 147 3.37 3.20 -8.72
N ILE A 148 3.40 4.43 -8.18
CA ILE A 148 3.84 4.67 -6.79
C ILE A 148 2.87 4.07 -5.78
N ASP A 149 1.58 4.34 -5.94
CA ASP A 149 0.57 3.84 -4.99
C ASP A 149 0.43 2.31 -5.12
N ALA A 150 0.39 1.79 -6.35
CA ALA A 150 0.31 0.34 -6.61
C ALA A 150 1.50 -0.43 -6.01
N ALA A 151 2.73 0.06 -6.21
CA ALA A 151 3.94 -0.58 -5.69
C ALA A 151 4.10 -0.42 -4.17
N ASN A 152 3.63 0.68 -3.57
CA ASN A 152 3.57 0.83 -2.12
C ASN A 152 2.58 -0.18 -1.50
N ILE A 153 1.40 -0.34 -2.09
CA ILE A 153 0.41 -1.35 -1.64
C ILE A 153 0.99 -2.77 -1.78
N ALA A 154 1.66 -3.08 -2.90
CA ALA A 154 2.32 -4.37 -3.11
C ALA A 154 3.40 -4.65 -2.05
N ALA A 155 4.26 -3.67 -1.75
CA ALA A 155 5.28 -3.79 -0.71
C ALA A 155 4.67 -4.08 0.67
N LEU A 156 3.60 -3.38 1.05
CA LEU A 156 2.92 -3.55 2.33
C LEU A 156 2.17 -4.88 2.43
N ALA A 157 1.47 -5.29 1.37
CA ALA A 157 0.77 -6.56 1.30
C ALA A 157 1.75 -7.74 1.41
N ALA A 158 2.87 -7.67 0.70
CA ALA A 158 3.93 -8.68 0.74
C ALA A 158 4.64 -8.71 2.11
N LEU A 159 4.99 -7.56 2.70
CA LEU A 159 5.56 -7.51 4.06
C LEU A 159 4.62 -8.09 5.13
N SER A 160 3.31 -7.90 4.98
CA SER A 160 2.30 -8.38 5.94
C SER A 160 2.07 -9.89 5.87
N THR A 161 2.20 -10.50 4.69
CA THR A 161 2.11 -11.96 4.52
C THR A 161 3.44 -12.69 4.71
N PHE A 162 4.57 -11.99 4.60
CA PHE A 162 5.89 -12.60 4.80
C PHE A 162 6.04 -13.25 6.19
N ARG A 163 6.71 -14.40 6.22
CA ARG A 163 7.06 -15.15 7.42
C ARG A 163 8.54 -15.53 7.34
N ARG A 164 9.35 -15.11 8.32
CA ARG A 164 10.78 -15.45 8.39
C ARG A 164 10.98 -16.81 9.06
N PRO A 165 11.97 -17.62 8.64
CA PRO A 165 12.29 -18.86 9.34
C PRO A 165 12.75 -18.57 10.78
N GLU A 166 12.43 -19.47 11.71
CA GLU A 166 12.84 -19.34 13.10
C GLU A 166 14.34 -19.65 13.26
N CYS A 167 15.04 -18.86 14.06
CA CYS A 167 16.45 -19.06 14.38
C CYS A 167 16.63 -19.31 15.88
N THR A 168 17.32 -20.40 16.24
CA THR A 168 17.77 -20.60 17.63
C THR A 168 19.20 -20.15 17.79
N VAL A 169 19.47 -19.45 18.89
CA VAL A 169 20.82 -19.10 19.33
C VAL A 169 21.32 -20.20 20.26
N GLY A 170 22.55 -20.68 20.05
CA GLY A 170 23.17 -21.75 20.81
C GLY A 170 24.70 -21.66 20.86
N GLY A 171 25.32 -22.73 21.35
CA GLY A 171 26.74 -22.78 21.71
C GLY A 171 27.03 -22.11 23.05
N ASP A 172 28.14 -22.51 23.68
CA ASP A 172 28.52 -22.06 25.04
C ASP A 172 28.72 -20.53 25.13
N ASP A 173 29.10 -19.88 24.02
CA ASP A 173 29.28 -18.43 23.92
C ASP A 173 27.98 -17.66 23.58
N GLY A 174 26.86 -18.34 23.31
CA GLY A 174 25.59 -17.72 22.90
C GLY A 174 25.66 -16.99 21.54
N GLN A 175 26.54 -17.44 20.63
CA GLN A 175 26.87 -16.74 19.39
C GLN A 175 26.65 -17.57 18.12
N GLN A 176 26.39 -18.87 18.24
CA GLN A 176 26.09 -19.72 17.09
C GLN A 176 24.59 -19.62 16.78
N VAL A 177 24.25 -19.30 15.53
CA VAL A 177 22.85 -19.20 15.08
C VAL A 177 22.55 -20.36 14.16
N THR A 178 21.54 -21.17 14.50
CA THR A 178 20.98 -22.21 13.63
C THR A 178 19.60 -21.76 13.16
N VAL A 179 19.44 -21.67 11.83
CA VAL A 179 18.15 -21.39 11.18
C VAL A 179 17.44 -22.73 10.96
N HIS A 180 16.15 -22.79 11.31
CA HIS A 180 15.31 -23.96 11.10
C HIS A 180 14.49 -23.79 9.83
N ASP A 181 14.40 -24.85 9.03
CA ASP A 181 13.49 -24.89 7.88
C ASP A 181 12.03 -24.88 8.35
N SER A 182 11.14 -24.37 7.49
CA SER A 182 9.70 -24.22 7.76
C SER A 182 8.95 -25.53 8.03
N GLU A 183 9.58 -26.69 7.81
CA GLU A 183 9.05 -28.01 8.18
C GLU A 183 9.38 -28.40 9.62
N VAL A 184 10.46 -27.86 10.19
CA VAL A 184 10.95 -28.17 11.54
C VAL A 184 10.36 -27.21 12.56
N ARG A 185 10.23 -25.93 12.22
CA ARG A 185 9.57 -24.90 13.04
C ARG A 185 8.66 -24.01 12.19
N ASP A 186 7.55 -23.58 12.78
CA ASP A 186 6.65 -22.63 12.13
C ASP A 186 7.34 -21.27 11.92
N PRO A 187 7.32 -20.70 10.69
CA PRO A 187 7.97 -19.43 10.43
C PRO A 187 7.20 -18.26 11.06
N LEU A 188 7.94 -17.29 11.59
CA LEU A 188 7.41 -16.18 12.39
C LEU A 188 7.04 -14.98 11.52
N PRO A 189 5.92 -14.27 11.81
CA PRO A 189 5.59 -13.01 11.15
C PRO A 189 6.60 -11.90 11.48
N LEU A 190 6.64 -10.88 10.61
CA LEU A 190 7.29 -9.62 10.93
C LEU A 190 6.40 -8.77 11.85
N THR A 191 7.02 -8.07 12.80
CA THR A 191 6.34 -7.05 13.60
C THR A 191 6.20 -5.78 12.76
N ILE A 192 4.98 -5.51 12.30
CA ILE A 192 4.62 -4.29 11.58
C ILE A 192 3.84 -3.40 12.54
N HIS A 193 4.35 -2.21 12.84
CA HIS A 193 3.68 -1.28 13.74
C HIS A 193 2.45 -0.64 13.09
N HIS A 194 2.54 -0.30 11.79
CA HIS A 194 1.49 0.40 11.07
C HIS A 194 1.73 0.38 9.54
N LEU A 195 0.72 0.77 8.76
CA LEU A 195 0.71 0.65 7.29
C LEU A 195 0.71 2.04 6.61
N PRO A 196 1.88 2.57 6.18
CA PRO A 196 1.99 3.87 5.52
C PRO A 196 1.64 3.82 4.02
N ILE A 197 0.40 4.21 3.69
CA ILE A 197 -0.14 4.19 2.32
C ILE A 197 0.32 5.42 1.53
N ALA A 198 0.85 5.22 0.32
CA ALA A 198 1.07 6.28 -0.64
C ALA A 198 -0.23 6.65 -1.39
N VAL A 199 -0.51 7.95 -1.50
CA VAL A 199 -1.60 8.51 -2.30
C VAL A 199 -1.02 9.59 -3.22
N THR A 200 -1.16 9.39 -4.52
CA THR A 200 -0.60 10.28 -5.56
C THR A 200 -1.67 11.16 -6.19
N PHE A 201 -1.38 12.46 -6.19
CA PHE A 201 -2.17 13.52 -6.81
C PHE A 201 -1.46 14.03 -8.06
N ALA A 202 -2.17 14.10 -9.18
CA ALA A 202 -1.76 14.81 -10.39
C ALA A 202 -2.42 16.19 -10.43
N TYR A 203 -1.69 17.17 -10.95
CA TYR A 203 -2.12 18.56 -11.11
C TYR A 203 -2.19 18.96 -12.58
N PHE A 204 -3.23 19.71 -12.94
CA PHE A 204 -3.50 20.20 -14.29
C PHE A 204 -3.91 21.67 -14.27
N GLY A 205 -3.58 22.40 -15.34
CA GLY A 205 -4.02 23.78 -15.57
C GLY A 205 -3.49 24.77 -14.52
N ASP A 206 -2.17 24.91 -14.43
CA ASP A 206 -1.47 25.76 -13.45
C ASP A 206 -1.82 25.41 -11.98
N GLY A 207 -1.97 24.12 -11.68
CA GLY A 207 -2.27 23.61 -10.35
C GLY A 207 -3.70 23.83 -9.84
N ASN A 208 -4.63 24.31 -10.68
CA ASN A 208 -6.03 24.55 -10.27
C ASN A 208 -6.86 23.27 -10.17
N ILE A 209 -6.61 22.29 -11.05
CA ILE A 209 -7.34 21.02 -11.07
C ILE A 209 -6.44 19.93 -10.46
N MET A 210 -6.99 19.12 -9.56
CA MET A 210 -6.28 18.01 -8.93
C MET A 210 -7.07 16.70 -9.12
N VAL A 211 -6.34 15.62 -9.42
CA VAL A 211 -6.90 14.28 -9.64
C VAL A 211 -6.10 13.27 -8.83
N ILE A 212 -6.78 12.29 -8.23
CA ILE A 212 -6.17 11.14 -7.55
C ILE A 212 -6.09 9.97 -8.52
N ASP A 213 -5.00 9.21 -8.43
CA ASP A 213 -4.78 7.99 -9.20
C ASP A 213 -4.89 8.24 -10.72
N PRO A 214 -3.94 9.01 -11.28
CA PRO A 214 -3.89 9.29 -12.71
C PRO A 214 -3.62 8.02 -13.53
N THR A 215 -4.33 7.90 -14.64
CA THR A 215 -4.07 6.94 -15.72
C THR A 215 -2.79 7.32 -16.49
N TYR A 216 -2.25 6.40 -17.31
CA TYR A 216 -1.05 6.64 -18.11
C TYR A 216 -1.18 7.89 -19.01
N LYS A 217 -2.38 8.10 -19.58
CA LYS A 217 -2.70 9.29 -20.39
C LYS A 217 -2.74 10.57 -19.54
N GLU A 218 -3.34 10.53 -18.36
CA GLU A 218 -3.36 11.66 -17.43
C GLU A 218 -1.94 12.00 -16.91
N GLU A 219 -1.10 11.00 -16.62
CA GLU A 219 0.32 11.21 -16.24
C GLU A 219 1.18 11.81 -17.37
N ALA A 220 0.84 11.55 -18.63
CA ALA A 220 1.51 12.20 -19.74
C ALA A 220 1.12 13.68 -19.87
N VAL A 221 -0.11 14.06 -19.51
CA VAL A 221 -0.62 15.44 -19.65
C VAL A 221 -0.36 16.31 -18.40
N MET A 222 -0.16 15.71 -17.21
CA MET A 222 -0.05 16.45 -15.95
C MET A 222 1.09 17.48 -15.94
N GLY A 223 0.79 18.67 -15.41
CA GLY A 223 1.77 19.74 -15.17
C GLY A 223 2.65 19.50 -13.95
N GLY A 224 2.23 18.63 -13.03
CA GLY A 224 3.03 18.17 -11.90
C GLY A 224 2.31 17.09 -11.08
N ARG A 225 3.02 16.49 -10.12
CA ARG A 225 2.44 15.54 -9.17
C ARG A 225 2.96 15.72 -7.75
N MET A 226 2.18 15.23 -6.78
CA MET A 226 2.56 15.10 -5.38
C MET A 226 2.09 13.75 -4.84
N THR A 227 3.01 12.96 -4.30
CA THR A 227 2.68 11.77 -3.50
C THR A 227 2.76 12.14 -2.02
N ALA A 228 1.71 11.80 -1.27
CA ALA A 228 1.71 11.86 0.19
C ALA A 228 1.63 10.44 0.75
N THR A 229 2.57 10.07 1.61
CA THR A 229 2.54 8.82 2.36
C THR A 229 1.93 9.08 3.72
N ILE A 230 0.78 8.46 4.01
CA ILE A 230 0.00 8.69 5.23
C ILE A 230 -0.28 7.37 5.92
N ASN A 231 -0.16 7.38 7.25
CA ASN A 231 -0.37 6.23 8.10
C ASN A 231 -1.85 5.98 8.42
N SER A 232 -2.18 4.79 8.93
CA SER A 232 -3.53 4.43 9.41
C SER A 232 -4.09 5.37 10.50
N ASN A 233 -3.19 6.07 11.21
CA ASN A 233 -3.53 7.00 12.28
C ASN A 233 -3.82 8.42 11.77
N GLY A 234 -3.65 8.68 10.47
CA GLY A 234 -3.73 10.01 9.86
C GLY A 234 -2.39 10.78 9.87
N ASP A 235 -1.35 10.23 10.48
CA ASP A 235 -0.01 10.84 10.51
C ASP A 235 0.63 10.86 9.11
N VAL A 236 1.19 12.00 8.71
CA VAL A 236 1.92 12.13 7.44
C VAL A 236 3.35 11.64 7.64
N CYS A 237 3.72 10.55 6.96
CA CYS A 237 5.06 9.97 7.00
C CYS A 237 6.02 10.71 6.07
N ALA A 238 5.59 10.98 4.84
CA ALA A 238 6.42 11.64 3.83
C ALA A 238 5.55 12.39 2.81
N ILE A 239 6.11 13.46 2.22
CA ILE A 239 5.52 14.15 1.06
C ILE A 239 6.62 14.30 0.00
N GLN A 240 6.32 13.94 -1.24
CA GLN A 240 7.19 14.10 -2.39
C GLN A 240 6.43 14.87 -3.49
N LYS A 241 6.80 16.13 -3.72
CA LYS A 241 6.37 16.89 -4.91
C LYS A 241 7.42 16.74 -6.01
N ALA A 242 7.12 15.94 -7.02
CA ALA A 242 8.06 15.61 -8.10
C ALA A 242 8.06 16.69 -9.19
N GLY A 243 8.73 17.82 -8.90
CA GLY A 243 8.87 18.93 -9.85
C GLY A 243 7.52 19.53 -10.30
N GLY A 244 7.48 20.03 -11.54
CA GLY A 244 6.26 20.54 -12.17
C GLY A 244 5.76 21.90 -11.64
N GLU A 245 4.54 22.24 -12.04
CA GLU A 245 3.81 23.49 -11.71
C GLU A 245 3.81 23.84 -10.22
N GLY A 246 3.76 25.14 -9.90
CA GLY A 246 3.63 25.62 -8.52
C GLY A 246 2.25 25.28 -7.94
N VAL A 247 2.18 24.83 -6.68
CA VAL A 247 0.93 24.48 -6.01
C VAL A 247 0.80 25.28 -4.72
N MET A 248 -0.36 25.89 -4.50
CA MET A 248 -0.64 26.67 -3.28
C MET A 248 -0.69 25.77 -2.04
N SER A 249 -0.20 26.28 -0.91
CA SER A 249 -0.20 25.56 0.38
C SER A 249 -1.62 25.13 0.82
N SER A 250 -2.65 25.93 0.52
CA SER A 250 -4.05 25.59 0.75
C SER A 250 -4.50 24.32 0.03
N VAL A 251 -4.07 24.15 -1.22
CA VAL A 251 -4.34 22.96 -2.05
C VAL A 251 -3.63 21.75 -1.47
N ILE A 252 -2.35 21.87 -1.09
CA ILE A 252 -1.60 20.79 -0.42
C ILE A 252 -2.31 20.32 0.86
N MET A 253 -2.79 21.26 1.68
CA MET A 253 -3.56 20.95 2.90
C MET A 253 -4.95 20.35 2.61
N GLN A 254 -5.52 20.55 1.42
CA GLN A 254 -6.70 19.83 0.96
C GLN A 254 -6.35 18.41 0.52
N CYS A 255 -5.30 18.23 -0.29
CA CYS A 255 -4.81 16.92 -0.71
C CYS A 255 -4.50 16.02 0.50
N LEU A 256 -3.80 16.51 1.52
CA LEU A 256 -3.49 15.73 2.73
C LEU A 256 -4.75 15.24 3.48
N ARG A 257 -5.80 16.06 3.55
CA ARG A 257 -7.09 15.68 4.18
C ARG A 257 -7.85 14.65 3.36
N ILE A 258 -7.73 14.66 2.04
CA ILE A 258 -8.36 13.64 1.18
C ILE A 258 -7.54 12.35 1.22
N ALA A 259 -6.21 12.45 1.23
CA ALA A 259 -5.29 11.33 1.33
C ALA A 259 -5.46 10.56 2.65
N SER A 260 -5.69 11.22 3.79
CA SER A 260 -5.90 10.51 5.06
C SER A 260 -7.15 9.64 5.05
N VAL A 261 -8.24 10.11 4.44
CA VAL A 261 -9.46 9.30 4.24
C VAL A 261 -9.19 8.12 3.30
N LYS A 262 -8.60 8.36 2.13
CA LYS A 262 -8.33 7.30 1.15
C LYS A 262 -7.28 6.28 1.63
N ALA A 263 -6.29 6.72 2.41
CA ALA A 263 -5.32 5.85 3.07
C ALA A 263 -6.00 4.91 4.08
N ALA A 264 -6.96 5.40 4.87
CA ALA A 264 -7.73 4.56 5.78
C ALA A 264 -8.58 3.51 5.03
N ASP A 265 -9.21 3.89 3.92
CA ASP A 265 -9.96 2.96 3.05
C ASP A 265 -9.06 1.85 2.48
N ILE A 266 -7.87 2.22 1.97
CA ILE A 266 -6.90 1.28 1.39
C ILE A 266 -6.30 0.37 2.48
N THR A 267 -5.93 0.93 3.63
CA THR A 267 -5.44 0.17 4.80
C THR A 267 -6.45 -0.90 5.23
N SER A 268 -7.74 -0.53 5.27
CA SER A 268 -8.82 -1.44 5.66
C SER A 268 -8.98 -2.59 4.66
N LYS A 269 -8.81 -2.33 3.36
CA LYS A 269 -8.77 -3.37 2.31
C LYS A 269 -7.56 -4.29 2.49
N ILE A 270 -6.35 -3.74 2.63
CA ILE A 270 -5.13 -4.56 2.81
C ILE A 270 -5.26 -5.49 4.01
N LYS A 271 -5.70 -4.98 5.17
CA LYS A 271 -5.90 -5.79 6.37
C LYS A 271 -6.87 -6.94 6.12
N ARG A 272 -8.03 -6.65 5.54
CA ARG A 272 -9.04 -7.66 5.21
C ARG A 272 -8.47 -8.77 4.31
N GLU A 273 -7.83 -8.42 3.20
CA GLU A 273 -7.29 -9.41 2.26
C GLU A 273 -6.18 -10.25 2.93
N VAL A 274 -5.34 -9.65 3.78
CA VAL A 274 -4.29 -10.36 4.56
C VAL A 274 -4.90 -11.31 5.60
N ASP A 275 -5.99 -10.91 6.26
CA ASP A 275 -6.73 -11.76 7.23
C ASP A 275 -7.42 -12.93 6.51
N ASP A 276 -8.08 -12.68 5.37
CA ASP A 276 -8.70 -13.69 4.52
C ASP A 276 -7.64 -14.70 4.00
N TYR A 277 -6.46 -14.25 3.56
CA TYR A 277 -5.33 -15.12 3.20
C TYR A 277 -4.80 -15.94 4.39
N THR A 278 -4.61 -15.30 5.54
CA THR A 278 -4.05 -15.95 6.73
C THR A 278 -4.99 -17.03 7.27
N THR A 279 -6.30 -16.78 7.24
CA THR A 279 -7.32 -17.78 7.64
C THR A 279 -7.41 -18.93 6.65
N GLU A 280 -7.37 -18.69 5.33
CA GLU A 280 -7.33 -19.78 4.34
C GLU A 280 -6.08 -20.66 4.55
N LYS A 281 -4.91 -20.05 4.74
CA LYS A 281 -3.65 -20.78 4.97
C LYS A 281 -3.68 -21.60 6.26
N ALA A 282 -4.29 -21.08 7.33
CA ALA A 282 -4.51 -21.83 8.56
C ALA A 282 -5.41 -23.06 8.34
N LEU A 283 -6.52 -22.90 7.59
CA LEU A 283 -7.40 -24.01 7.21
C LEU A 283 -6.70 -25.06 6.33
N GLN A 284 -5.80 -24.64 5.44
CA GLN A 284 -4.98 -25.55 4.64
C GLN A 284 -3.98 -26.35 5.49
N LYS A 285 -3.38 -25.76 6.54
CA LYS A 285 -2.54 -26.50 7.51
C LYS A 285 -3.37 -27.56 8.23
N VAL A 286 -4.54 -27.22 8.77
CA VAL A 286 -5.43 -28.16 9.49
C VAL A 286 -5.86 -29.35 8.61
N LYS A 287 -6.14 -29.12 7.31
CA LYS A 287 -6.48 -30.20 6.35
C LYS A 287 -5.30 -31.13 6.03
N ARG A 288 -4.05 -30.69 6.23
CA ARG A 288 -2.83 -31.46 5.93
C ARG A 288 -2.38 -32.34 7.09
N THR A 289 -2.79 -32.06 8.32
CA THR A 289 -2.54 -32.94 9.47
C THR A 289 -3.50 -34.14 9.39
N PRO A 290 -3.03 -35.38 9.17
CA PRO A 290 -3.91 -36.53 9.24
C PRO A 290 -4.39 -36.72 10.69
N ALA A 291 -5.64 -37.13 10.88
CA ALA A 291 -6.23 -37.39 12.19
C ALA A 291 -5.67 -38.69 12.82
N LEU A 292 -4.40 -38.67 13.21
CA LEU A 292 -3.65 -39.81 13.75
C LEU A 292 -2.72 -39.38 14.89
N VAL A 293 -3.25 -39.14 16.10
CA VAL A 293 -2.90 -39.90 17.33
C VAL A 293 -4.06 -39.80 18.33
N ALA A 294 -5.20 -40.42 18.02
CA ALA A 294 -6.17 -40.77 19.06
C ALA A 294 -5.71 -42.10 19.72
N LYS A 295 -4.69 -42.04 20.59
CA LYS A 295 -4.29 -43.19 21.41
C LYS A 295 -5.43 -43.51 22.38
N LYS A 296 -6.29 -44.46 22.02
CA LYS A 296 -7.23 -45.08 22.96
C LYS A 296 -6.42 -45.84 24.01
N VAL A 297 -6.18 -45.21 25.15
CA VAL A 297 -5.68 -45.89 26.35
C VAL A 297 -6.85 -46.70 26.89
N ASN A 298 -6.83 -48.00 26.62
CA ASN A 298 -7.83 -48.92 27.13
C ASN A 298 -7.47 -49.28 28.58
N VAL A 299 -8.19 -48.72 29.54
CA VAL A 299 -8.10 -49.12 30.95
C VAL A 299 -9.01 -50.35 31.13
N PRO A 300 -8.51 -51.48 31.66
CA PRO A 300 -9.37 -52.62 31.97
C PRO A 300 -10.16 -52.31 33.25
N ASP A 301 -11.49 -52.27 33.12
CA ASP A 301 -12.40 -52.14 34.25
C ASP A 301 -12.52 -53.50 34.95
N VAL A 302 -12.29 -53.54 36.27
CA VAL A 302 -12.36 -54.76 37.08
C VAL A 302 -13.53 -54.62 38.05
N THR A 303 -14.71 -55.02 37.59
CA THR A 303 -15.90 -55.17 38.44
C THR A 303 -16.08 -56.64 38.80
N MET A 304 -16.15 -56.92 40.10
CA MET A 304 -16.37 -58.28 40.62
C MET A 304 -17.78 -58.77 40.35
N GLU A 305 -17.92 -60.10 40.28
CA GLU A 305 -19.19 -60.79 40.12
C GLU A 305 -20.11 -60.62 41.33
N GLU A 306 -21.42 -60.60 41.09
CA GLU A 306 -22.34 -61.35 41.95
C GLU A 306 -23.55 -61.87 41.15
N SER A 307 -24.21 -62.89 41.68
CA SER A 307 -24.92 -63.93 40.92
C SER A 307 -26.43 -63.73 40.82
N THR A 308 -27.07 -64.23 39.75
CA THR A 308 -27.98 -65.42 39.79
C THR A 308 -28.74 -65.68 38.46
N HIS A 309 -28.97 -66.97 38.20
CA HIS A 309 -30.05 -67.66 37.42
C HIS A 309 -31.18 -66.84 36.76
N SER A 310 -31.79 -67.22 35.62
CA SER A 310 -31.60 -68.33 34.66
C SER A 310 -32.69 -68.28 33.55
N ALA A 311 -32.39 -68.71 32.32
CA ALA A 311 -33.31 -69.38 31.35
C ALA A 311 -34.59 -68.60 30.86
N LEU A 312 -35.11 -68.66 29.62
CA LEU A 312 -34.91 -69.43 28.39
C LEU A 312 -35.28 -68.56 27.16
N GLU A 313 -34.76 -68.91 25.96
CA GLU A 313 -35.44 -68.88 24.63
C GLU A 313 -36.08 -67.56 24.07
N ASN A 314 -36.20 -67.33 22.75
CA ASN A 314 -35.87 -68.09 21.54
C ASN A 314 -35.64 -67.13 20.33
N GLN A 315 -34.84 -67.56 19.35
CA GLN A 315 -34.92 -67.27 17.89
C GLN A 315 -35.20 -65.83 17.39
N ALA A 316 -34.28 -65.18 16.64
CA ALA A 316 -34.08 -65.33 15.17
C ALA A 316 -35.31 -64.89 14.32
N SER A 317 -35.20 -64.11 13.24
CA SER A 317 -34.04 -63.50 12.54
C SER A 317 -34.48 -62.51 11.43
N LYS A 318 -33.50 -61.80 10.83
CA LYS A 318 -33.48 -61.21 9.47
C LYS A 318 -34.37 -59.98 9.13
N ALA A 319 -33.68 -58.89 8.78
CA ALA A 319 -34.10 -57.90 7.77
C ALA A 319 -34.00 -58.50 6.34
N PRO A 320 -34.41 -57.84 5.23
CA PRO A 320 -33.67 -56.66 4.70
C PRO A 320 -34.50 -55.66 3.82
N ASN A 321 -33.75 -54.78 3.12
CA ASN A 321 -34.10 -54.02 1.90
C ASN A 321 -35.05 -52.80 1.99
N ASP A 322 -34.99 -51.82 1.07
CA ASP A 322 -33.90 -51.20 0.27
C ASP A 322 -34.50 -49.95 -0.46
N GLY A 323 -33.68 -49.04 -1.00
CA GLY A 323 -34.06 -48.22 -2.17
C GLY A 323 -34.49 -46.73 -2.00
N GLN A 324 -33.57 -45.84 -2.40
CA GLN A 324 -33.75 -44.69 -3.32
C GLN A 324 -34.55 -43.40 -2.96
N GLN A 325 -33.77 -42.34 -2.67
CA GLN A 325 -33.71 -40.99 -3.30
C GLN A 325 -34.97 -40.36 -3.97
N ILE A 326 -35.25 -39.06 -3.69
CA ILE A 326 -35.08 -37.88 -4.58
C ILE A 326 -35.73 -36.59 -4.00
N ILE A 327 -34.92 -35.50 -4.02
CA ILE A 327 -35.17 -34.04 -4.03
C ILE A 327 -36.63 -33.51 -4.21
N LYS A 328 -37.01 -32.44 -3.47
CA LYS A 328 -37.97 -31.40 -3.94
C LYS A 328 -37.98 -30.09 -3.11
N ASP A 329 -38.03 -28.98 -3.84
CA ASP A 329 -38.39 -27.58 -3.50
C ASP A 329 -39.02 -26.97 -4.78
N PRO A 330 -39.64 -25.77 -4.80
CA PRO A 330 -40.64 -25.16 -3.90
C PRO A 330 -41.97 -24.90 -4.68
N PRO A 331 -42.92 -24.06 -4.23
CA PRO A 331 -43.22 -22.81 -5.00
C PRO A 331 -43.79 -21.62 -4.17
N ALA A 332 -44.35 -20.61 -4.85
CA ALA A 332 -44.44 -19.20 -4.42
C ALA A 332 -45.88 -18.59 -4.23
N ILE A 333 -45.89 -17.34 -3.73
CA ILE A 333 -46.91 -16.25 -3.58
C ILE A 333 -48.27 -16.36 -4.34
N PRO A 334 -49.34 -15.71 -3.83
CA PRO A 334 -49.89 -14.54 -4.57
C PRO A 334 -50.32 -13.30 -3.73
N ASN A 335 -50.52 -12.17 -4.44
CA ASN A 335 -50.85 -10.80 -3.98
C ASN A 335 -52.28 -10.61 -3.41
N ASP A 336 -52.47 -9.58 -2.56
CA ASP A 336 -53.14 -8.32 -2.96
C ASP A 336 -53.00 -7.23 -1.87
N GLY A 337 -53.14 -5.94 -2.22
CA GLY A 337 -52.93 -4.82 -1.28
C GLY A 337 -53.80 -3.59 -1.55
N LYS A 338 -53.59 -2.50 -0.79
CA LYS A 338 -53.96 -1.10 -1.14
C LYS A 338 -53.42 -0.07 -0.13
N HIS A 339 -53.00 1.08 -0.67
CA HIS A 339 -52.83 2.44 -0.10
C HIS A 339 -52.49 2.66 1.39
N GLU A 340 -51.43 3.42 1.65
CA GLU A 340 -51.55 4.87 1.88
C GLU A 340 -50.22 5.62 1.64
N ASP A 341 -50.29 6.80 1.03
CA ASP A 341 -49.15 7.71 0.80
C ASP A 341 -49.01 8.69 1.96
N THR A 342 -47.78 9.00 2.40
CA THR A 342 -47.53 10.24 3.17
C THR A 342 -46.10 10.75 3.01
N LYS A 343 -45.97 11.87 2.28
CA LYS A 343 -44.83 12.80 2.35
C LYS A 343 -45.13 13.91 3.37
N PRO A 344 -44.09 14.51 3.95
CA PRO A 344 -44.00 15.96 4.13
C PRO A 344 -42.91 16.51 3.18
N MET A 345 -43.16 17.43 2.24
CA MET A 345 -43.35 18.88 2.44
C MET A 345 -42.37 19.46 3.47
N LEU A 346 -41.28 20.13 3.08
CA LEU A 346 -41.23 21.50 2.51
C LEU A 346 -42.07 22.50 3.33
N THR A 347 -41.37 23.33 4.10
CA THR A 347 -41.86 24.60 4.64
C THR A 347 -40.92 25.73 4.20
N GLU A 348 -41.50 26.87 3.89
CA GLU A 348 -40.83 28.01 3.26
C GLU A 348 -40.18 28.97 4.29
N SER A 349 -39.13 29.64 3.82
CA SER A 349 -38.84 31.08 3.98
C SER A 349 -38.92 31.80 5.34
N ASN A 350 -37.82 32.46 5.73
CA ASN A 350 -37.80 33.93 5.94
C ASN A 350 -36.34 34.47 5.95
N PRO A 351 -36.07 35.80 5.92
CA PRO A 351 -35.21 36.32 4.85
C PRO A 351 -34.03 37.20 5.32
N GLU A 352 -33.32 37.74 4.32
CA GLU A 352 -32.56 39.01 4.31
C GLU A 352 -31.67 39.39 5.51
N VAL A 353 -30.35 39.41 5.25
CA VAL A 353 -29.47 40.45 5.81
C VAL A 353 -28.72 41.14 4.65
N LYS A 354 -29.24 42.29 4.22
CA LYS A 354 -28.54 43.29 3.39
C LYS A 354 -28.42 44.60 4.16
N SER A 355 -27.25 44.88 4.71
CA SER A 355 -26.84 46.20 5.21
C SER A 355 -25.32 46.15 5.45
N VAL A 356 -24.45 47.14 5.15
CA VAL A 356 -24.60 48.45 4.51
C VAL A 356 -23.37 48.69 3.62
N LEU A 357 -23.55 49.24 2.42
CA LEU A 357 -22.49 49.94 1.68
C LEU A 357 -22.38 51.36 2.27
N ASN A 358 -21.23 51.73 2.81
CA ASN A 358 -20.93 53.13 3.12
C ASN A 358 -19.74 53.62 2.29
N SER A 359 -20.06 54.37 1.24
CA SER A 359 -19.17 55.25 0.49
C SER A 359 -18.95 56.58 1.22
N GLY A 360 -17.78 57.20 1.05
CA GLY A 360 -17.45 58.53 1.57
C GLY A 360 -15.94 58.71 1.74
N THR A 361 -15.12 58.98 0.71
CA THR A 361 -14.98 60.20 -0.14
C THR A 361 -14.71 61.51 0.61
N ALA A 362 -13.45 61.93 0.63
CA ALA A 362 -12.87 63.29 0.53
C ALA A 362 -11.42 63.17 1.05
N GLY A 363 -10.37 63.37 0.24
CA GLY A 363 -9.78 64.69 -0.07
C GLY A 363 -8.67 64.99 0.97
N GLU A 364 -7.59 65.75 0.78
CA GLU A 364 -6.99 66.54 -0.31
C GLU A 364 -5.59 66.99 0.25
N SER A 365 -4.46 67.20 -0.43
CA SER A 365 -4.01 67.16 -1.83
C SER A 365 -2.45 67.02 -1.86
N ASP A 366 -1.78 67.24 -3.01
CA ASP A 366 -0.38 67.72 -3.18
C ASP A 366 0.84 66.83 -2.82
N GLU A 367 1.99 66.85 -3.52
CA GLU A 367 2.35 67.19 -4.92
C GLU A 367 3.77 66.63 -5.22
N VAL A 368 4.14 66.38 -6.48
CA VAL A 368 5.51 66.51 -7.06
C VAL A 368 6.67 65.71 -6.39
N LYS A 369 7.39 64.76 -7.03
CA LYS A 369 8.44 65.04 -8.06
C LYS A 369 9.11 63.80 -8.69
N GLU A 370 9.51 63.95 -9.96
CA GLU A 370 10.66 63.38 -10.71
C GLU A 370 11.14 61.90 -10.56
N SER A 371 10.91 61.15 -11.65
CA SER A 371 11.91 60.39 -12.43
C SER A 371 13.14 59.71 -11.77
N ARG A 372 13.32 58.41 -12.03
CA ARG A 372 14.39 57.84 -12.90
C ARG A 372 14.43 56.31 -12.86
N SER A 373 14.48 55.68 -14.04
CA SER A 373 15.13 54.39 -14.28
C SER A 373 16.56 54.65 -14.84
N PRO A 374 17.48 53.66 -15.05
CA PRO A 374 17.31 52.20 -14.93
C PRO A 374 18.53 51.41 -14.36
N LYS A 375 18.48 50.06 -14.46
CA LYS A 375 19.60 49.07 -14.60
C LYS A 375 20.48 48.67 -13.38
N SER A 376 20.17 47.48 -12.86
CA SER A 376 21.02 46.27 -12.79
C SER A 376 22.56 46.36 -12.60
N LEU A 377 23.04 45.81 -11.48
CA LEU A 377 24.33 45.11 -11.27
C LEU A 377 23.99 43.91 -10.35
N ILE A 378 24.21 42.63 -10.70
CA ILE A 378 25.44 41.91 -11.07
C ILE A 378 26.44 41.79 -9.92
N ASP A 379 26.52 40.57 -9.39
CA ASP A 379 27.60 39.89 -8.68
C ASP A 379 28.31 40.58 -7.51
N ALA A 380 27.81 40.28 -6.31
CA ALA A 380 28.59 40.34 -5.07
C ALA A 380 28.82 38.93 -4.49
N VAL A 381 29.92 38.79 -3.74
CA VAL A 381 30.35 37.62 -2.92
C VAL A 381 31.24 36.56 -3.60
N LYS A 382 32.56 36.75 -3.39
CA LYS A 382 33.59 35.69 -3.47
C LYS A 382 33.67 34.91 -2.14
N PRO A 383 34.07 33.63 -2.14
CA PRO A 383 34.73 33.00 -1.00
C PRO A 383 36.26 32.93 -1.20
N LYS A 384 37.02 33.28 -0.14
CA LYS A 384 38.47 33.01 -0.03
C LYS A 384 38.67 31.61 0.56
N HIS A 385 39.61 30.81 0.06
CA HIS A 385 40.70 30.25 0.88
C HIS A 385 41.77 29.52 0.04
N ARG A 386 43.06 29.82 0.32
CA ARG A 386 44.22 29.16 -0.28
C ARG A 386 44.58 27.88 0.48
N ARG A 387 44.94 26.80 -0.23
CA ARG A 387 45.84 25.74 0.29
C ARG A 387 47.06 25.62 -0.62
N LYS A 388 48.26 25.60 -0.01
CA LYS A 388 49.56 25.57 -0.71
C LYS A 388 49.86 24.15 -1.21
N LYS A 389 50.29 23.98 -2.46
CA LYS A 389 51.09 22.82 -2.89
C LYS A 389 52.58 23.11 -2.68
N LYS A 390 53.30 22.19 -2.04
CA LYS A 390 54.77 22.11 -2.12
C LYS A 390 55.14 21.29 -3.36
N GLN A 391 56.07 21.79 -4.17
CA GLN A 391 56.85 21.00 -5.13
C GLN A 391 58.30 20.99 -4.66
N HIS A 392 58.88 19.79 -4.53
CA HIS A 392 60.28 19.36 -4.65
C HIS A 392 60.12 17.87 -5.02
N GLY A 393 60.89 17.21 -5.88
CA GLY A 393 62.17 17.53 -6.50
C GLY A 393 62.93 16.20 -6.60
N ASN A 394 63.36 15.80 -7.80
CA ASN A 394 63.83 14.45 -8.15
C ASN A 394 64.81 13.78 -7.17
N SER A 395 64.68 12.46 -7.06
CA SER A 395 65.75 11.46 -7.14
C SER A 395 65.17 10.14 -7.66
#